data_AF-A0AAV7Y3I9-F1
#
_entry.id   AF-A0AAV7Y3I9-F1
#
_cell.length_a   1.000
_cell.length_b   1.000
_cell.length_c   1.000
_cell.angle_alpha   90.00
_cell.angle_beta   90.00
_cell.angle_gamma   90.00
#
_symmetry.space_group_name_H-M   'P 1'
#
loop_
_entity.id
_entity.type
_entity.pdbx_description
1 polymer ?
#
loop_
_entity_poly.entity_id
_entity_poly.type
_entity_poly.pdbx_seq_one_letter_code
_entity_poly.pdbx_strand_id
1 'polypeptide(L)'
;MSQTNKKYLPERILFCITRDSLINNKATKDKMKRTIIECIVEAIKIFIKSKQMINPNHEFALISYSSIPQFHCTFDKDPTNILQKLERISTLKRLEHPSFDLAKFFKKIDNMCQIKKIDQADYLYRVILIYTRPNVIPSFNEDFGGFSLFEEMSQKAFTWDTILIHHKSKGKKNKIEKLFTDFAESFLIKPYFLEDKSCQNIYNKMSLLLSHPLQRKVLNEMNPIEF
;
A
#
# COMPACT_ATOMS: atom_id res chain seq x y z
N MET A 1 -29.31 -15.67 -2.44
CA MET A 1 -27.87 -15.38 -2.20
C MET A 1 -27.73 -14.98 -0.74
N SER A 2 -27.20 -15.87 0.10
CA SER A 2 -27.04 -15.62 1.53
C SER A 2 -26.08 -14.46 1.77
N GLN A 3 -26.52 -13.42 2.48
CA GLN A 3 -25.61 -12.45 3.09
C GLN A 3 -24.70 -13.19 4.06
N THR A 4 -23.51 -13.58 3.60
CA THR A 4 -22.44 -14.02 4.49
C THR A 4 -22.17 -12.88 5.46
N ASN A 5 -22.53 -13.09 6.73
CA ASN A 5 -22.15 -12.22 7.83
C ASN A 5 -20.63 -12.04 7.76
N LYS A 6 -20.15 -10.91 7.23
CA LYS A 6 -18.71 -10.67 7.05
C LYS A 6 -18.12 -10.52 8.45
N LYS A 7 -17.58 -11.61 8.99
CA LYS A 7 -16.80 -11.62 10.23
C LYS A 7 -15.74 -10.53 10.13
N TYR A 8 -15.71 -9.62 11.10
CA TYR A 8 -14.64 -8.65 11.21
C TYR A 8 -13.32 -9.40 11.46
N LEU A 9 -12.28 -9.10 10.68
CA LEU A 9 -10.94 -9.65 10.86
C LEU A 9 -10.00 -8.51 11.23
N PRO A 10 -9.23 -8.60 12.32
CA PRO A 10 -8.13 -7.67 12.53
C PRO A 10 -7.18 -7.68 11.32
N GLU A 11 -6.71 -6.50 10.93
CA GLU A 11 -5.78 -6.35 9.80
C GLU A 11 -4.31 -6.52 10.23
N ARG A 12 -3.54 -7.23 9.39
CA ARG A 12 -2.07 -7.18 9.31
C ARG A 12 -1.68 -6.25 8.17
N ILE A 13 -1.27 -5.02 8.50
CA ILE A 13 -1.05 -3.94 7.55
C ILE A 13 0.45 -3.77 7.29
N LEU A 14 0.88 -4.09 6.08
CA LEU A 14 2.25 -3.90 5.61
C LEU A 14 2.36 -2.61 4.79
N PHE A 15 3.12 -1.64 5.30
CA PHE A 15 3.49 -0.47 4.52
C PHE A 15 4.69 -0.80 3.62
N CYS A 16 4.54 -0.58 2.32
CA CYS A 16 5.61 -0.72 1.35
C CYS A 16 5.88 0.63 0.69
N ILE A 17 7.07 1.20 0.93
CA ILE A 17 7.49 2.44 0.29
C ILE A 17 8.52 2.10 -0.79
N THR A 18 8.21 2.37 -2.06
CA THR A 18 9.23 2.22 -3.09
C THR A 18 10.27 3.32 -2.96
N ARG A 19 11.53 3.01 -3.28
CA ARG A 19 12.63 3.96 -3.28
C ARG A 19 12.80 4.57 -4.66
N ASP A 20 12.70 5.89 -4.72
CA ASP A 20 12.91 6.73 -5.90
C ASP A 20 13.49 8.07 -5.46
N SER A 21 14.22 8.79 -6.32
CA SER A 21 14.69 10.14 -5.98
C SER A 21 13.55 11.12 -5.69
N LEU A 22 12.37 10.87 -6.28
CA LEU A 22 11.17 11.68 -6.09
C LEU A 22 10.85 11.96 -4.62
N ILE A 23 11.02 10.97 -3.73
CA ILE A 23 10.58 11.07 -2.33
C ILE A 23 11.33 12.15 -1.54
N ASN A 24 12.52 12.53 -1.99
CA ASN A 24 13.35 13.57 -1.37
C ASN A 24 12.99 14.97 -1.85
N ASN A 25 12.19 15.09 -2.90
CA ASN A 25 11.74 16.40 -3.39
C ASN A 25 10.78 17.03 -2.40
N LYS A 26 10.74 18.38 -2.39
CA LYS A 26 9.74 19.12 -1.63
C LYS A 26 8.34 18.83 -2.17
N ALA A 27 7.40 18.61 -1.27
CA ALA A 27 6.02 18.41 -1.62
C ALA A 27 5.43 19.70 -2.20
N THR A 28 4.57 19.56 -3.21
CA THR A 28 3.97 20.71 -3.90
C THR A 28 3.00 21.44 -2.97
N LYS A 29 3.10 22.79 -2.92
CA LYS A 29 2.22 23.68 -2.11
C LYS A 29 2.27 23.43 -0.60
N ASP A 30 3.33 22.80 -0.08
CA ASP A 30 3.50 22.64 1.36
C ASP A 30 4.13 23.89 2.00
N LYS A 31 3.40 24.57 2.89
CA LYS A 31 3.88 25.79 3.58
C LYS A 31 5.11 25.51 4.46
N MET A 32 5.20 24.31 5.03
CA MET A 32 6.31 23.90 5.89
C MET A 32 7.54 23.43 5.11
N LYS A 33 7.48 23.47 3.77
CA LYS A 33 8.56 23.02 2.87
C LYS A 33 9.03 21.62 3.23
N ARG A 34 8.13 20.70 3.55
CA ARG A 34 8.46 19.30 3.80
C ARG A 34 8.80 18.56 2.53
N THR A 35 9.61 17.51 2.65
CA THR A 35 9.81 16.52 1.59
C THR A 35 8.58 15.62 1.46
N ILE A 36 8.44 14.96 0.31
CA ILE A 36 7.37 13.98 0.11
C ILE A 36 7.49 12.84 1.14
N ILE A 37 8.71 12.36 1.42
CA ILE A 37 8.92 11.28 2.40
C ILE A 37 8.52 11.70 3.83
N GLU A 38 8.80 12.93 4.23
CA GLU A 38 8.33 13.47 5.51
C GLU A 38 6.79 13.44 5.58
N CYS A 39 6.11 13.83 4.51
CA CYS A 39 4.65 13.78 4.47
C CYS A 39 4.08 12.36 4.45
N ILE A 40 4.73 11.43 3.76
CA ILE A 40 4.37 10.00 3.79
C ILE A 40 4.53 9.44 5.21
N VAL A 41 5.67 9.69 5.85
CA VAL A 41 5.97 9.22 7.20
C VAL A 41 4.91 9.73 8.19
N GLU A 42 4.63 11.03 8.17
CA GLU A 42 3.59 11.61 9.04
C GLU A 42 2.20 11.03 8.76
N ALA A 43 1.84 10.83 7.48
CA ALA A 43 0.55 10.24 7.12
C ALA A 43 0.42 8.80 7.64
N ILE A 44 1.48 7.99 7.55
CA ILE A 44 1.51 6.63 8.10
C ILE A 44 1.39 6.66 9.63
N LYS A 45 2.08 7.56 10.31
CA LYS A 45 1.98 7.68 11.78
C LYS A 45 0.55 7.97 12.23
N ILE A 46 -0.12 8.92 11.56
CA ILE A 46 -1.53 9.25 11.83
C ILE A 46 -2.40 8.01 11.56
N PHE A 47 -2.21 7.35 10.42
CA PHE A 47 -2.95 6.14 10.07
C PHE A 47 -2.83 5.04 11.14
N ILE A 48 -1.61 4.72 11.58
CA ILE A 48 -1.35 3.67 12.57
C ILE A 48 -2.10 3.99 13.87
N LYS A 49 -1.95 5.22 14.38
CA LYS A 49 -2.63 5.67 15.61
C LYS A 49 -4.15 5.56 15.47
N SER A 50 -4.71 6.03 14.35
CA SER A 50 -6.14 5.95 14.08
C SER A 50 -6.63 4.50 13.98
N LYS A 51 -5.89 3.61 13.31
CA LYS A 51 -6.26 2.19 13.23
C LYS A 51 -6.23 1.52 14.60
N GLN A 52 -5.22 1.79 15.42
CA GLN A 52 -5.16 1.22 16.78
C GLN A 52 -6.31 1.67 17.66
N MET A 53 -6.74 2.93 17.54
CA MET A 53 -7.95 3.41 18.22
C MET A 53 -9.22 2.67 17.76
N ILE A 54 -9.29 2.30 16.48
CA ILE A 54 -10.42 1.51 15.93
C ILE A 54 -10.37 0.07 16.43
N ASN A 55 -9.20 -0.57 16.38
CA ASN A 55 -8.99 -1.91 16.93
C ASN A 55 -7.53 -2.12 17.35
N PRO A 56 -7.25 -2.42 18.63
CA PRO A 56 -5.88 -2.64 19.13
C PRO A 56 -5.25 -3.96 18.65
N ASN A 57 -6.02 -4.85 18.03
CA ASN A 57 -5.50 -6.11 17.47
C ASN A 57 -4.92 -5.95 16.06
N HIS A 58 -4.95 -4.76 15.48
CA HIS A 58 -4.23 -4.49 14.24
C HIS A 58 -2.73 -4.63 14.44
N GLU A 59 -2.07 -5.25 13.46
CA GLU A 59 -0.62 -5.42 13.45
C GLU A 59 -0.01 -4.67 12.27
N PHE A 60 1.17 -4.09 12.46
CA PHE A 60 1.81 -3.24 11.47
C PHE A 60 3.22 -3.70 11.16
N ALA A 61 3.60 -3.65 9.88
CA ALA A 61 4.95 -3.94 9.41
C ALA A 61 5.40 -2.90 8.38
N LEU A 62 6.71 -2.81 8.16
CA LEU A 62 7.30 -1.81 7.27
C LEU A 62 8.41 -2.40 6.41
N ILE A 63 8.29 -2.19 5.10
CA ILE A 63 9.31 -2.51 4.11
C ILE A 63 9.58 -1.32 3.20
N SER A 64 10.79 -1.30 2.64
CA SER A 64 11.11 -0.47 1.48
C SER A 64 11.49 -1.34 0.30
N TYR A 65 11.14 -0.92 -0.92
CA TYR A 65 11.45 -1.68 -2.13
C TYR A 65 12.25 -0.86 -3.12
N SER A 66 13.40 -1.38 -3.57
CA SER A 66 14.15 -0.86 -4.73
C SER A 66 14.23 -1.93 -5.83
N SER A 67 15.08 -2.92 -5.64
CA SER A 67 15.20 -4.13 -6.46
C SER A 67 14.66 -5.36 -5.73
N ILE A 68 14.87 -5.40 -4.41
CA ILE A 68 14.39 -6.43 -3.50
C ILE A 68 13.65 -5.77 -2.31
N PRO A 69 12.65 -6.44 -1.71
CA PRO A 69 12.05 -5.99 -0.46
C PRO A 69 13.08 -5.98 0.66
N GLN A 70 13.25 -4.82 1.31
CA GLN A 70 14.03 -4.67 2.53
C GLN A 70 13.08 -4.44 3.71
N PHE A 71 13.13 -5.35 4.68
CA PHE A 71 12.33 -5.29 5.89
C PHE A 71 12.97 -4.37 6.93
N HIS A 72 12.15 -3.50 7.52
CA HIS A 72 12.55 -2.64 8.62
C HIS A 72 12.00 -3.13 9.95
N CYS A 73 10.80 -3.72 9.94
CA CYS A 73 10.20 -4.45 11.05
C CYS A 73 9.19 -5.49 10.54
N THR A 74 8.91 -6.50 11.37
CA THR A 74 7.85 -7.50 11.17
C THR A 74 6.52 -7.00 11.74
N PHE A 75 5.46 -7.78 11.58
CA PHE A 75 4.15 -7.48 12.15
C PHE A 75 4.20 -7.47 13.67
N ASP A 76 3.71 -6.38 14.25
CA ASP A 76 3.59 -6.18 15.69
C ASP A 76 2.34 -5.36 16.00
N LYS A 77 1.68 -5.66 17.14
CA LYS A 77 0.54 -4.90 17.65
C LYS A 77 1.00 -3.61 18.33
N ASP A 78 2.18 -3.63 18.95
CA ASP A 78 2.80 -2.44 19.54
C ASP A 78 3.37 -1.55 18.41
N PRO A 79 2.89 -0.31 18.24
CA PRO A 79 3.31 0.52 17.13
C PRO A 79 4.70 1.12 17.36
N THR A 80 5.26 1.02 18.57
CA THR A 80 6.48 1.73 18.97
C THR A 80 7.65 1.41 18.05
N ASN A 81 7.83 0.13 17.70
CA ASN A 81 8.91 -0.29 16.82
C ASN A 81 8.75 0.30 15.40
N ILE A 82 7.58 0.13 14.78
CA ILE A 82 7.35 0.65 13.42
C ILE A 82 7.46 2.18 13.37
N LEU A 83 6.94 2.90 14.38
CA LEU A 83 7.04 4.36 14.47
C LEU A 83 8.51 4.81 14.52
N GLN A 84 9.36 4.14 15.29
CA GLN A 84 10.81 4.41 15.30
C GLN A 84 11.50 4.10 13.97
N LYS A 85 11.07 3.04 13.27
CA LYS A 85 11.64 2.68 11.95
C LYS A 85 11.24 3.68 10.87
N LEU A 86 10.01 4.21 10.91
CA LEU A 86 9.53 5.22 9.97
C LEU A 86 10.40 6.49 9.98
N GLU A 87 10.83 6.95 11.15
CA GLU A 87 11.73 8.12 11.25
C GLU A 87 13.02 7.90 10.46
N ARG A 88 13.57 6.69 10.53
CA ARG A 88 14.82 6.34 9.86
C ARG A 88 14.66 6.22 8.35
N ILE A 89 13.46 5.88 7.84
CA ILE A 89 13.23 5.73 6.40
C ILE A 89 13.51 7.03 5.63
N SER A 90 13.21 8.19 6.23
CA SER A 90 13.48 9.51 5.61
C SER A 90 14.95 9.73 5.25
N THR A 91 15.87 8.98 5.86
CA THR A 91 17.32 9.10 5.68
C THR A 91 17.93 8.04 4.76
N LEU A 92 17.11 7.13 4.21
CA LEU A 92 17.62 6.03 3.39
C LEU A 92 18.22 6.54 2.08
N LYS A 93 19.40 6.00 1.74
CA LYS A 93 20.11 6.35 0.50
C LYS A 93 19.28 6.01 -0.75
N ARG A 94 19.46 6.83 -1.78
CA ARG A 94 18.86 6.64 -3.12
C ARG A 94 19.28 5.30 -3.69
N LEU A 95 18.30 4.46 -3.99
CA LEU A 95 18.49 3.18 -4.67
C LEU A 95 17.42 3.08 -5.76
N GLU A 96 17.72 3.66 -6.91
CA GLU A 96 16.89 3.49 -8.10
C GLU A 96 17.17 2.15 -8.73
N HIS A 97 16.10 1.51 -9.19
CA HIS A 97 16.17 0.31 -9.99
C HIS A 97 15.36 0.56 -11.27
N PRO A 98 15.69 -0.05 -12.42
CA PRO A 98 14.93 0.15 -13.65
C PRO A 98 13.61 -0.62 -13.69
N SER A 99 13.42 -1.63 -12.82
CA SER A 99 12.25 -2.52 -12.84
C SER A 99 11.60 -2.69 -11.46
N PHE A 100 10.30 -3.00 -11.48
CA PHE A 100 9.50 -3.36 -10.31
C PHE A 100 8.64 -4.57 -10.67
N ASP A 101 9.04 -5.75 -10.19
CA ASP A 101 8.38 -7.02 -10.51
C ASP A 101 7.34 -7.35 -9.42
N LEU A 102 6.06 -7.20 -9.76
CA LEU A 102 4.94 -7.43 -8.85
C LEU A 102 4.76 -8.91 -8.51
N ALA A 103 5.05 -9.82 -9.43
CA ALA A 103 4.97 -11.25 -9.16
C ALA A 103 5.99 -11.65 -8.09
N LYS A 104 7.25 -11.21 -8.23
CA LYS A 104 8.28 -11.43 -7.20
C LYS A 104 7.93 -10.76 -5.87
N PHE A 105 7.36 -9.55 -5.94
CA PHE A 105 6.91 -8.84 -4.75
C PHE A 105 5.83 -9.62 -3.99
N PHE A 106 4.73 -9.99 -4.65
CA PHE A 106 3.64 -10.73 -4.02
C PHE A 106 4.06 -12.12 -3.55
N LYS A 107 4.91 -12.83 -4.32
CA LYS A 107 5.46 -14.12 -3.88
C LYS A 107 6.25 -14.00 -2.58
N LYS A 108 7.03 -12.92 -2.44
CA LYS A 108 7.78 -12.67 -1.21
C LYS A 108 6.86 -12.35 -0.04
N ILE A 109 5.79 -11.58 -0.27
CA ILE A 109 4.78 -11.30 0.76
C ILE A 109 4.06 -12.57 1.19
N ASP A 110 3.59 -13.37 0.24
CA ASP A 110 2.86 -14.61 0.53
C ASP A 110 3.72 -15.61 1.31
N ASN A 111 4.95 -15.85 0.85
CA ASN A 111 5.90 -16.73 1.55
C ASN A 111 6.19 -16.30 2.99
N MET A 112 6.20 -14.99 3.26
CA MET A 112 6.44 -14.47 4.60
C MET A 112 5.19 -14.57 5.48
N CYS A 113 4.03 -14.22 4.92
CA CYS A 113 2.79 -14.07 5.67
C CYS A 113 2.01 -15.38 5.82
N GLN A 114 2.26 -16.37 4.94
CA GLN A 114 1.50 -17.62 4.84
C GLN A 114 0.00 -17.35 4.81
N ILE A 115 -0.43 -16.54 3.82
CA ILE A 115 -1.76 -15.96 3.80
C ILE A 115 -2.78 -17.07 3.52
N LYS A 116 -3.73 -17.22 4.45
CA LYS A 116 -4.81 -18.21 4.37
C LYS A 116 -5.96 -17.71 3.48
N LYS A 117 -6.85 -18.62 3.09
CA LYS A 117 -8.15 -18.28 2.51
C LYS A 117 -9.02 -17.51 3.51
N ILE A 118 -9.96 -16.72 3.00
CA ILE A 118 -10.76 -15.79 3.80
C ILE A 118 -11.59 -16.46 4.90
N ASP A 119 -12.07 -17.67 4.67
CA ASP A 119 -12.85 -18.49 5.59
C ASP A 119 -12.01 -19.10 6.73
N GLN A 120 -10.69 -19.21 6.51
CA GLN A 120 -9.73 -19.81 7.45
C GLN A 120 -8.83 -18.77 8.12
N ALA A 121 -9.01 -17.49 7.80
CA ALA A 121 -8.11 -16.43 8.20
C ALA A 121 -8.46 -15.84 9.57
N ASP A 122 -7.44 -15.69 10.40
CA ASP A 122 -7.51 -14.98 11.68
C ASP A 122 -7.28 -13.47 11.50
N TYR A 123 -6.56 -13.10 10.43
CA TYR A 123 -6.25 -11.73 10.05
C TYR A 123 -6.50 -11.50 8.57
N LEU A 124 -6.91 -10.27 8.24
CA LEU A 124 -6.86 -9.77 6.87
C LEU A 124 -5.47 -9.19 6.58
N TYR A 125 -4.77 -9.71 5.57
CA TYR A 125 -3.50 -9.13 5.14
C TYR A 125 -3.74 -7.98 4.17
N ARG A 126 -3.13 -6.83 4.46
CA ARG A 126 -3.28 -5.62 3.65
C ARG A 126 -1.93 -5.02 3.35
N VAL A 127 -1.61 -4.84 2.08
CA VAL A 127 -0.42 -4.09 1.66
C VAL A 127 -0.83 -2.67 1.30
N ILE A 128 -0.25 -1.65 1.93
CA ILE A 128 -0.38 -0.27 1.47
C ILE A 128 0.92 0.08 0.72
N LEU A 129 0.86 0.01 -0.61
CA LEU A 129 1.94 0.32 -1.53
C LEU A 129 1.97 1.82 -1.83
N ILE A 130 2.96 2.51 -1.28
CA ILE A 130 3.26 3.90 -1.61
C ILE A 130 4.26 3.87 -2.77
N TYR A 131 3.73 3.96 -3.99
CA TYR A 131 4.48 3.81 -5.22
C TYR A 131 4.99 5.16 -5.71
N THR A 132 6.31 5.34 -5.67
CA THR A 132 7.01 6.62 -5.86
C THR A 132 7.86 6.63 -7.13
N ARG A 133 7.72 5.60 -7.98
CA ARG A 133 8.52 5.38 -9.21
C ARG A 133 7.68 5.60 -10.47
N PRO A 134 7.19 6.82 -10.76
CA PRO A 134 6.21 7.06 -11.83
C PRO A 134 6.73 6.77 -13.26
N ASN A 135 8.04 6.62 -13.43
CA ASN A 135 8.69 6.29 -14.71
C ASN A 135 8.98 4.79 -14.90
N VAL A 136 8.64 3.98 -13.91
CA VAL A 136 8.76 2.52 -13.95
C VAL A 136 7.36 1.94 -14.00
N ILE A 137 7.03 1.24 -15.09
CA ILE A 137 5.80 0.46 -15.14
C ILE A 137 6.08 -0.85 -14.42
N PRO A 138 5.30 -1.20 -13.38
CA PRO A 138 5.41 -2.52 -12.78
C PRO A 138 5.24 -3.61 -13.82
N SER A 139 6.01 -4.68 -13.73
CA SER A 139 5.87 -5.86 -14.59
C SER A 139 5.29 -7.02 -13.80
N PHE A 140 4.43 -7.80 -14.44
CA PHE A 140 4.11 -9.16 -14.02
C PHE A 140 4.78 -10.10 -15.02
N ASN A 141 5.95 -10.62 -14.70
CA ASN A 141 6.59 -11.59 -15.57
C ASN A 141 5.88 -12.94 -15.42
N GLU A 142 5.27 -13.40 -16.51
CA GLU A 142 4.58 -14.69 -16.62
C GLU A 142 5.54 -15.87 -16.42
N ASP A 143 6.81 -15.72 -16.85
CA ASP A 143 7.86 -16.73 -16.72
C ASP A 143 8.11 -17.22 -15.27
N PHE A 144 7.65 -16.48 -14.26
CA PHE A 144 7.76 -16.86 -12.84
C PHE A 144 6.44 -17.40 -12.24
N GLY A 145 5.45 -17.75 -13.07
CA GLY A 145 4.11 -18.14 -12.61
C GLY A 145 3.29 -16.94 -12.10
N GLY A 146 3.50 -15.76 -12.69
CA GLY A 146 2.86 -14.52 -12.24
C GLY A 146 1.33 -14.59 -12.25
N PHE A 147 0.75 -15.20 -13.29
CA PHE A 147 -0.71 -15.37 -13.41
C PHE A 147 -1.28 -16.35 -12.37
N SER A 148 -0.62 -17.50 -12.15
CA SER A 148 -1.06 -18.48 -11.16
C SER A 148 -0.95 -17.95 -9.73
N LEU A 149 0.13 -17.22 -9.42
CA LEU A 149 0.29 -16.55 -8.13
C LEU A 149 -0.80 -15.49 -7.91
N PHE A 150 -1.11 -14.73 -8.94
CA PHE A 150 -2.13 -13.70 -8.90
C PHE A 150 -3.52 -14.29 -8.65
N GLU A 151 -3.86 -15.36 -9.39
CA GLU A 151 -5.11 -16.11 -9.19
C GLU A 151 -5.19 -16.69 -7.77
N GLU A 152 -4.11 -17.30 -7.27
CA GLU A 152 -4.06 -17.83 -5.91
C GLU A 152 -4.26 -16.72 -4.85
N MET A 153 -3.54 -15.60 -4.99
CA MET A 153 -3.63 -14.45 -4.09
C MET A 153 -5.02 -13.81 -4.11
N SER A 154 -5.71 -13.83 -5.25
CA SER A 154 -7.05 -13.26 -5.41
C SER A 154 -8.10 -13.91 -4.51
N GLN A 155 -7.88 -15.18 -4.14
CA GLN A 155 -8.78 -16.00 -3.32
C GLN A 155 -8.41 -16.01 -1.83
N LYS A 156 -7.30 -15.38 -1.45
CA LYS A 156 -6.79 -15.33 -0.08
C LYS A 156 -7.41 -14.18 0.72
N ALA A 157 -7.23 -14.20 2.03
CA ALA A 157 -7.54 -13.08 2.94
C ALA A 157 -6.54 -11.94 2.76
N PHE A 158 -6.52 -11.37 1.56
CA PHE A 158 -5.52 -10.41 1.12
C PHE A 158 -6.13 -9.28 0.28
N THR A 159 -5.56 -8.10 0.44
CA THR A 159 -5.76 -6.98 -0.47
C THR A 159 -4.49 -6.13 -0.52
N TRP A 160 -4.37 -5.30 -1.55
CA TRP A 160 -3.40 -4.21 -1.53
C TRP A 160 -4.12 -2.89 -1.77
N ASP A 161 -3.49 -1.78 -1.43
CA ASP A 161 -3.91 -0.45 -1.82
C ASP A 161 -2.67 0.24 -2.36
N THR A 162 -2.85 1.09 -3.37
CA THR A 162 -1.74 1.83 -3.96
C THR A 162 -1.99 3.32 -3.84
N ILE A 163 -0.99 4.04 -3.34
CA ILE A 163 -0.89 5.49 -3.47
C ILE A 163 0.24 5.77 -4.46
N LEU A 164 -0.10 6.14 -5.69
CA LEU A 164 0.85 6.59 -6.71
C LEU A 164 1.26 8.04 -6.43
N ILE A 165 2.56 8.22 -6.17
CA ILE A 165 3.21 9.52 -6.05
C ILE A 165 3.92 9.84 -7.36
N HIS A 166 3.63 11.00 -7.96
CA HIS A 166 4.23 11.42 -9.23
C HIS A 166 4.34 12.94 -9.37
N HIS A 167 5.13 13.39 -10.34
CA HIS A 167 5.20 14.79 -10.78
C HIS A 167 4.41 15.00 -12.08
N LYS A 168 3.97 16.24 -12.34
CA LYS A 168 2.99 16.69 -13.35
C LYS A 168 3.14 16.15 -14.80
N SER A 169 4.22 15.48 -15.18
CA SER A 169 4.36 14.94 -16.54
C SER A 169 3.46 13.71 -16.72
N LYS A 170 2.69 13.70 -17.82
CA LYS A 170 1.87 12.57 -18.29
C LYS A 170 2.75 11.39 -18.77
N GLY A 171 3.77 11.00 -18.01
CA GLY A 171 4.69 9.94 -18.36
C GLY A 171 4.01 8.57 -18.42
N LYS A 172 4.59 7.56 -17.80
CA LYS A 172 4.01 6.21 -17.81
C LYS A 172 2.80 6.04 -16.87
N LYS A 173 2.30 7.13 -16.27
CA LYS A 173 1.19 7.17 -15.32
C LYS A 173 -0.03 6.38 -15.80
N ASN A 174 -0.58 6.69 -16.98
CA ASN A 174 -1.79 6.04 -17.47
C ASN A 174 -1.61 4.53 -17.65
N LYS A 175 -0.39 4.09 -17.98
CA LYS A 175 -0.06 2.67 -18.09
C LYS A 175 -0.01 1.99 -16.72
N ILE A 176 0.53 2.67 -15.70
CA ILE A 176 0.56 2.17 -14.31
C ILE A 176 -0.85 2.08 -13.74
N GLU A 177 -1.67 3.13 -13.94
CA GLU A 177 -3.06 3.17 -13.50
C GLU A 177 -3.87 2.05 -14.15
N LYS A 178 -3.82 1.94 -15.49
CA LYS A 178 -4.49 0.85 -16.22
C LYS A 178 -4.06 -0.52 -15.69
N LEU A 179 -2.75 -0.73 -15.55
CA LEU A 179 -2.20 -1.98 -15.04
C LEU A 179 -2.78 -2.34 -13.67
N PHE A 180 -2.74 -1.40 -12.71
CA PHE A 180 -3.24 -1.66 -11.37
C PHE A 180 -4.76 -1.84 -11.31
N THR A 181 -5.52 -1.10 -12.13
CA THR A 181 -6.97 -1.26 -12.25
C THR A 181 -7.34 -2.61 -12.83
N ASP A 182 -6.71 -3.03 -13.93
CA ASP A 182 -6.94 -4.35 -14.55
C ASP A 182 -6.70 -5.47 -13.51
N PHE A 183 -5.66 -5.32 -12.69
CA PHE A 183 -5.36 -6.28 -11.62
C PHE A 183 -6.34 -6.21 -10.43
N ALA A 184 -6.82 -5.02 -10.08
CA ALA A 184 -7.78 -4.83 -9.00
C ALA A 184 -9.07 -5.61 -9.20
N GLU A 185 -9.51 -5.73 -10.45
CA GLU A 185 -10.77 -6.37 -10.81
C GLU A 185 -10.81 -7.87 -10.47
N SER A 186 -9.67 -8.54 -10.39
CA SER A 186 -9.64 -9.98 -10.12
C SER A 186 -9.68 -10.35 -8.64
N PHE A 187 -9.47 -9.39 -7.72
CA PHE A 187 -9.37 -9.69 -6.28
C PHE A 187 -10.74 -9.78 -5.62
N LEU A 188 -10.91 -10.73 -4.68
CA LEU A 188 -12.10 -10.81 -3.83
C LEU A 188 -12.30 -9.54 -3.02
N ILE A 189 -11.20 -8.96 -2.51
CA ILE A 189 -11.19 -7.73 -1.73
C ILE A 189 -10.58 -6.63 -2.59
N LYS A 190 -11.44 -5.76 -3.14
CA LYS A 190 -11.04 -4.75 -4.13
C LYS A 190 -10.00 -3.78 -3.56
N PRO A 191 -8.84 -3.60 -4.20
CA PRO A 191 -7.84 -2.61 -3.82
C PRO A 191 -8.29 -1.20 -4.20
N TYR A 192 -7.76 -0.16 -3.54
CA TYR A 192 -7.87 1.22 -4.01
C TYR A 192 -6.59 1.66 -4.70
N PHE A 193 -6.74 2.38 -5.80
CA PHE A 193 -5.67 3.10 -6.46
C PHE A 193 -5.91 4.60 -6.31
N LEU A 194 -4.98 5.29 -5.66
CA LEU A 194 -5.06 6.70 -5.32
C LEU A 194 -3.82 7.40 -5.86
N GLU A 195 -3.97 8.66 -6.25
CA GLU A 195 -2.89 9.41 -6.89
C GLU A 195 -2.73 10.77 -6.22
N ASP A 196 -1.50 11.15 -5.85
CA ASP A 196 -1.21 12.55 -5.50
C ASP A 196 0.28 12.95 -5.41
N LYS A 197 0.52 14.22 -5.08
CA LYS A 197 1.82 14.89 -4.99
C LYS A 197 1.92 15.96 -3.89
N SER A 198 0.80 16.34 -3.26
CA SER A 198 0.78 17.30 -2.16
C SER A 198 0.66 16.57 -0.83
N CYS A 199 1.27 17.13 0.23
CA CYS A 199 1.14 16.55 1.57
C CYS A 199 -0.32 16.44 1.98
N GLN A 200 -1.12 17.51 1.78
CA GLN A 200 -2.54 17.52 2.10
C GLN A 200 -3.28 16.33 1.48
N ASN A 201 -3.04 16.09 0.20
CA ASN A 201 -3.75 15.02 -0.46
C ASN A 201 -3.19 13.65 -0.09
N ILE A 202 -1.90 13.50 0.21
CA ILE A 202 -1.36 12.25 0.79
C ILE A 202 -2.12 11.92 2.09
N TYR A 203 -2.36 12.90 2.96
CA TYR A 203 -3.18 12.72 4.16
C TYR A 203 -4.62 12.32 3.81
N ASN A 204 -5.26 13.02 2.86
CA ASN A 204 -6.63 12.71 2.43
C ASN A 204 -6.73 11.29 1.83
N LYS A 205 -5.74 10.86 1.05
CA LYS A 205 -5.69 9.52 0.47
C LYS A 205 -5.49 8.48 1.56
N MET A 206 -4.58 8.73 2.49
CA MET A 206 -4.35 7.83 3.63
C MET A 206 -5.56 7.73 4.55
N SER A 207 -6.34 8.81 4.73
CA SER A 207 -7.57 8.77 5.53
C SER A 207 -8.67 7.93 4.89
N LEU A 208 -8.83 7.98 3.56
CA LEU A 208 -9.73 7.06 2.83
C LEU A 208 -9.38 5.59 3.07
N LEU A 209 -8.10 5.30 3.24
CA LEU A 209 -7.61 3.96 3.53
C LEU A 209 -7.88 3.51 4.98
N LEU A 210 -8.33 4.35 5.91
CA LEU A 210 -8.65 3.91 7.28
C LEU A 210 -9.78 2.86 7.33
N SER A 211 -10.67 2.93 6.35
CA SER A 211 -11.77 2.01 6.18
C SER A 211 -11.29 0.55 6.08
N HIS A 212 -11.97 -0.34 6.81
CA HIS A 212 -11.64 -1.76 6.79
C HIS A 212 -11.97 -2.35 5.40
N PRO A 213 -11.06 -3.07 4.72
CA PRO A 213 -11.27 -3.50 3.34
C PRO A 213 -12.50 -4.39 3.11
N LEU A 214 -12.91 -5.22 4.08
CA LEU A 214 -14.13 -6.03 3.97
C LEU A 214 -15.43 -5.22 4.10
N GLN A 215 -15.36 -3.99 4.63
CA GLN A 215 -16.51 -3.16 4.99
C GLN A 215 -16.61 -1.86 4.17
N ARG A 216 -15.54 -1.47 3.48
CA ARG A 216 -15.53 -0.28 2.63
C ARG A 216 -16.28 -0.51 1.32
N LYS A 217 -16.92 0.54 0.81
CA LYS A 217 -17.57 0.54 -0.51
C LYS A 217 -16.53 0.45 -1.63
N VAL A 218 -16.95 0.18 -2.86
CA VAL A 218 -16.03 0.32 -4.00
C VAL A 218 -15.65 1.80 -4.16
N LEU A 219 -14.42 2.11 -4.58
CA LEU A 219 -13.90 3.48 -4.61
C LEU A 219 -14.82 4.44 -5.38
N ASN A 220 -15.40 4.00 -6.50
CA ASN A 220 -16.30 4.79 -7.35
C ASN A 220 -17.65 5.11 -6.68
N GLU A 221 -18.01 4.41 -5.61
CA GLU A 221 -19.24 4.65 -4.82
C GLU A 221 -18.97 5.58 -3.63
N MET A 222 -17.69 5.91 -3.38
CA MET A 222 -17.27 6.90 -2.41
C MET A 222 -17.13 8.23 -3.13
N ASN A 223 -18.26 8.89 -3.39
CA ASN A 223 -18.24 10.28 -3.84
C ASN A 223 -17.38 11.09 -2.87
N PRO A 224 -16.43 11.91 -3.34
CA PRO A 224 -15.92 12.97 -2.50
C PRO A 224 -17.12 13.80 -2.10
N ILE A 225 -17.35 13.95 -0.79
CA ILE A 225 -18.19 15.05 -0.32
C ILE A 225 -17.44 16.30 -0.81
N GLU A 226 -17.99 16.96 -1.83
CA GLU A 226 -17.54 18.28 -2.23
C GLU A 226 -17.80 19.19 -1.01
N PHE A 227 -16.73 19.56 -0.33
CA PHE A 227 -16.73 20.62 0.68
C PHE A 227 -16.26 21.91 0.03
#